data_AF-A0A286G3K4-F1
#
_entry.id   AF-A0A286G3K4-F1
#
_cell.length_a   1.000
_cell.length_b   1.000
_cell.length_c   1.000
_cell.angle_alpha   90.00
_cell.angle_beta   90.00
_cell.angle_gamma   90.00
#
_symmetry.space_group_name_H-M   'P 1'
#
loop_
_entity.id
_entity.type
_entity.pdbx_description
1 polymer ?
#
loop_
_entity_poly.entity_id
_entity_poly.type
_entity_poly.pdbx_seq_one_letter_code
_entity_poly.pdbx_strand_id
1 'polypeptide(L)'
;MLTHTAYGDSRLSLWLRVREFAVPPSMIETATVRRRAGDWAGACAAAGVDVDLDLRSVTGTHGRDLAARVRADLRHLAPDLLRWHMPRIAPDGLLRPGLTLTLARYDGLGRAGDGPVHLVARTPPAWADAGQRIGLALWDGSRSGTARHPHPRPSRRYRLDLHRHLWDARRAGELRVRSGADRPVTDREPPGLEPPDLVPPGSGCAIGRWAAEAAVLLGSPGSLGSGDRSAVTFVVRLGGRRRLVLDLAGDDDGAAPATLRVAASLPRGGVSALPVLPDAATWILPDLELLRAGLLAPDRLHPLVASALVPDHTPSGPPRRPDPAGAPRFVECRGARHRIGLVDGVLAPLDHAPEEIRREELLVALGGPPLPCLRAIDEAHRRPDCLTGVRERLDHGDTAGALAVVEGLLGPDALLRDGSLRDELEAAAARRISYGLYRAGLVGPGRTPPRPDRRTTRHHRRHPRHATFLR
;
A
#
# COMPACT_ATOMS: atom_id res chain seq x y z
N MET A 1 19.15 29.51 1.88
CA MET A 1 18.98 28.07 2.19
C MET A 1 17.49 27.82 2.34
N LEU A 2 16.91 27.09 1.39
CA LEU A 2 15.46 26.92 1.23
C LEU A 2 14.92 25.99 2.31
N THR A 3 13.94 26.46 3.06
CA THR A 3 13.11 25.66 3.96
C THR A 3 12.24 24.74 3.13
N HIS A 4 12.74 23.54 2.88
CA HIS A 4 11.96 22.41 2.38
C HIS A 4 10.78 22.18 3.35
N THR A 5 9.55 22.28 2.85
CA THR A 5 8.35 22.30 3.70
C THR A 5 8.13 20.92 4.32
N ALA A 6 8.01 20.84 5.65
CA ALA A 6 7.82 19.60 6.44
C ALA A 6 6.68 18.67 5.97
N TYR A 7 5.74 19.16 5.17
CA TYR A 7 4.65 18.37 4.57
C TYR A 7 5.08 17.57 3.32
N GLY A 8 6.03 18.09 2.53
CA GLY A 8 6.60 17.39 1.37
C GLY A 8 7.59 16.30 1.79
N ASP A 9 8.44 16.61 2.77
CA ASP A 9 9.44 15.67 3.31
C ASP A 9 8.80 14.46 3.98
N SER A 10 7.68 14.67 4.67
CA SER A 10 6.94 13.57 5.32
C SER A 10 6.25 12.65 4.32
N ARG A 11 5.80 13.16 3.16
CA ARG A 11 5.19 12.35 2.11
C ARG A 11 6.22 11.52 1.33
N LEU A 12 7.34 12.11 0.96
CA LEU A 12 8.43 11.40 0.28
C LEU A 12 9.05 10.32 1.17
N SER A 13 9.30 10.64 2.44
CA SER A 13 9.80 9.67 3.43
C SER A 13 8.83 8.50 3.64
N LEU A 14 7.52 8.79 3.69
CA LEU A 14 6.47 7.76 3.72
C LEU A 14 6.57 6.84 2.50
N TRP A 15 6.68 7.37 1.28
CA TRP A 15 6.75 6.53 0.08
C TRP A 15 8.04 5.74 -0.05
N LEU A 16 9.18 6.26 0.42
CA LEU A 16 10.43 5.50 0.51
C LEU A 16 10.28 4.29 1.44
N ARG A 17 9.71 4.50 2.64
CA ARG A 17 9.45 3.43 3.60
C ARG A 17 8.50 2.37 3.02
N VAL A 18 7.42 2.80 2.36
CA VAL A 18 6.48 1.89 1.69
C VAL A 18 7.16 1.11 0.58
N ARG A 19 8.06 1.75 -0.19
CA ARG A 19 8.81 1.08 -1.28
C ARG A 19 9.73 -0.01 -0.74
N GLU A 20 10.35 0.23 0.41
CA GLU A 20 11.25 -0.73 1.04
C GLU A 20 10.51 -1.95 1.59
N PHE A 21 9.38 -1.75 2.28
CA PHE A 21 8.76 -2.82 3.07
C PHE A 21 7.42 -3.34 2.55
N ALA A 22 6.62 -2.53 1.84
CA ALA A 22 5.24 -2.91 1.49
C ALA A 22 5.16 -3.79 0.24
N VAL A 23 6.09 -3.65 -0.69
CA VAL A 23 6.15 -4.42 -1.94
C VAL A 23 7.61 -4.79 -2.25
N PRO A 24 8.20 -5.75 -1.50
CA PRO A 24 9.61 -6.10 -1.65
C PRO A 24 9.88 -6.73 -3.03
N PRO A 25 11.13 -6.68 -3.55
CA PRO A 25 11.48 -7.23 -4.86
C PRO A 25 11.09 -8.72 -5.04
N SER A 26 11.28 -9.54 -4.01
CA SER A 26 10.91 -10.97 -4.01
C SER A 26 9.41 -11.20 -4.23
N MET A 27 8.55 -10.30 -3.72
CA MET A 27 7.11 -10.32 -3.95
C MET A 27 6.80 -10.03 -5.42
N ILE A 28 7.43 -8.99 -5.99
CA ILE A 28 7.24 -8.59 -7.40
C ILE A 28 7.66 -9.72 -8.33
N GLU A 29 8.83 -10.31 -8.08
CA GLU A 29 9.37 -11.43 -8.86
C GLU A 29 8.41 -12.63 -8.81
N THR A 30 8.02 -13.06 -7.61
CA THR A 30 7.14 -14.23 -7.43
C THR A 30 5.76 -13.98 -8.07
N ALA A 31 5.15 -12.83 -7.83
CA ALA A 31 3.85 -12.48 -8.40
C ALA A 31 3.92 -12.38 -9.94
N THR A 32 5.00 -11.80 -10.48
CA THR A 32 5.20 -11.69 -11.93
C THR A 32 5.38 -13.05 -12.59
N VAL A 33 6.18 -13.95 -12.01
CA VAL A 33 6.36 -15.32 -12.53
C VAL A 33 5.01 -16.05 -12.57
N ARG A 34 4.27 -16.04 -11.47
CA ARG A 34 2.94 -16.69 -11.37
C ARG A 34 1.94 -16.12 -12.37
N ARG A 35 1.87 -14.79 -12.48
CA ARG A 35 1.00 -14.09 -13.44
C ARG A 35 1.34 -14.45 -14.88
N ARG A 36 2.62 -14.47 -15.25
CA ARG A 36 3.07 -14.86 -16.61
C ARG A 36 2.75 -16.32 -16.94
N ALA A 37 2.75 -17.20 -15.95
CA ALA A 37 2.30 -18.58 -16.09
C ALA A 37 0.76 -18.75 -16.15
N GLY A 38 -0.01 -17.66 -16.00
CA GLY A 38 -1.47 -17.68 -15.98
C GLY A 38 -2.09 -18.07 -14.62
N ASP A 39 -1.26 -18.28 -13.60
CA ASP A 39 -1.66 -18.57 -12.22
C ASP A 39 -1.95 -17.26 -11.46
N TRP A 40 -3.09 -16.64 -11.79
CA TRP A 40 -3.52 -15.39 -11.16
C TRP A 40 -3.81 -15.54 -9.66
N ALA A 41 -4.26 -16.72 -9.22
CA ALA A 41 -4.53 -16.99 -7.82
C ALA A 41 -3.23 -17.10 -7.01
N GLY A 42 -2.22 -17.80 -7.54
CA GLY A 42 -0.88 -17.84 -6.97
C GLY A 42 -0.19 -16.47 -6.97
N ALA A 43 -0.40 -15.66 -8.01
CA ALA A 43 0.08 -14.27 -8.03
C ALA A 43 -0.57 -13.44 -6.91
N CYS A 44 -1.89 -13.57 -6.71
CA CYS A 44 -2.60 -12.92 -5.61
C CYS A 44 -2.04 -13.33 -4.25
N ALA A 45 -1.85 -14.64 -4.04
CA ALA A 45 -1.30 -15.16 -2.79
C ALA A 45 0.11 -14.61 -2.49
N ALA A 46 0.98 -14.53 -3.51
CA ALA A 46 2.32 -13.96 -3.39
C ALA A 46 2.31 -12.48 -2.95
N ALA A 47 1.31 -11.71 -3.38
CA ALA A 47 1.14 -10.30 -3.04
C ALA A 47 0.28 -10.04 -1.78
N GLY A 48 -0.09 -11.09 -1.04
CA GLY A 48 -0.96 -10.96 0.13
C GLY A 48 -2.40 -10.53 -0.22
N VAL A 49 -2.85 -10.89 -1.43
CA VAL A 49 -4.22 -10.70 -1.89
C VAL A 49 -4.99 -12.01 -1.76
N ASP A 50 -6.10 -11.92 -1.05
CA ASP A 50 -6.96 -13.02 -0.67
C ASP A 50 -8.16 -13.08 -1.60
N VAL A 51 -8.26 -14.16 -2.37
CA VAL A 51 -9.35 -14.35 -3.34
C VAL A 51 -10.59 -14.83 -2.61
N ASP A 52 -11.61 -13.98 -2.54
CA ASP A 52 -12.91 -14.24 -1.91
C ASP A 52 -14.04 -14.22 -2.97
N LEU A 53 -13.75 -14.80 -4.16
CA LEU A 53 -14.70 -15.00 -5.24
C LEU A 53 -14.49 -16.36 -5.90
N ASP A 54 -15.58 -17.03 -6.24
CA ASP A 54 -15.58 -18.30 -6.96
C ASP A 54 -16.21 -18.12 -8.34
N LEU A 55 -15.43 -18.32 -9.40
CA LEU A 55 -15.89 -18.18 -10.79
C LEU A 55 -17.03 -19.14 -11.16
N ARG A 56 -17.14 -20.30 -10.49
CA ARG A 56 -18.29 -21.21 -10.70
C ARG A 56 -19.57 -20.60 -10.14
N SER A 57 -19.51 -20.11 -8.91
CA SER A 57 -20.61 -19.36 -8.29
C SER A 57 -21.00 -18.13 -9.13
N VAL A 58 -20.02 -17.39 -9.66
CA VAL A 58 -20.28 -16.25 -10.56
C VAL A 58 -21.02 -16.67 -11.82
N THR A 59 -20.63 -17.80 -12.42
CA THR A 59 -21.29 -18.34 -13.60
C THR A 59 -22.74 -18.73 -13.30
N GLY A 60 -23.01 -19.30 -12.13
CA GLY A 60 -24.36 -19.67 -11.69
C GLY A 60 -25.25 -18.47 -11.42
N THR A 61 -24.74 -17.44 -10.73
CA THR A 61 -25.53 -16.27 -10.31
C THR A 61 -25.66 -15.21 -11.40
N HIS A 62 -24.60 -14.95 -12.16
CA HIS A 62 -24.53 -13.83 -13.09
C HIS A 62 -24.28 -14.24 -14.55
N GLY A 63 -24.27 -15.53 -14.84
CA GLY A 63 -24.10 -16.05 -16.20
C GLY A 63 -22.66 -16.16 -16.68
N ARG A 64 -22.50 -16.87 -17.80
CA ARG A 64 -21.19 -17.21 -18.39
C ARG A 64 -20.43 -15.98 -18.90
N ASP A 65 -21.13 -15.01 -19.47
CA ASP A 65 -20.47 -13.85 -20.09
C ASP A 65 -19.81 -12.94 -19.05
N LEU A 66 -20.48 -12.71 -17.89
CA LEU A 66 -19.86 -11.96 -16.80
C LEU A 66 -18.67 -12.73 -16.23
N ALA A 67 -18.81 -14.04 -15.98
CA ALA A 67 -17.73 -14.87 -15.49
C ALA A 67 -16.51 -14.87 -16.43
N ALA A 68 -16.73 -14.88 -17.74
CA ALA A 68 -15.67 -14.78 -18.74
C ALA A 68 -14.91 -13.45 -18.68
N ARG A 69 -15.63 -12.32 -18.55
CA ARG A 69 -15.01 -10.99 -18.40
C ARG A 69 -14.23 -10.86 -17.10
N VAL A 70 -14.79 -11.32 -15.98
CA VAL A 70 -14.09 -11.34 -14.69
C VAL A 70 -12.82 -12.19 -14.79
N ARG A 71 -12.90 -13.39 -15.38
CA ARG A 71 -11.73 -14.25 -15.59
C ARG A 71 -10.67 -13.60 -16.48
N ALA A 72 -11.09 -12.89 -17.52
CA ALA A 72 -10.17 -12.15 -18.39
C ALA A 72 -9.42 -11.07 -17.62
N ASP A 73 -10.11 -10.27 -16.81
CA ASP A 73 -9.47 -9.25 -15.97
C ASP A 73 -8.54 -9.86 -14.90
N LEU A 74 -8.93 -10.97 -14.27
CA LEU A 74 -8.10 -11.66 -13.27
C LEU A 74 -6.80 -12.22 -13.87
N ARG A 75 -6.82 -12.72 -15.12
CA ARG A 75 -5.61 -13.21 -15.80
C ARG A 75 -4.56 -12.12 -16.03
N HIS A 76 -4.98 -10.86 -16.06
CA HIS A 76 -4.08 -9.71 -16.28
C HIS A 76 -3.87 -8.85 -15.03
N LEU A 77 -4.47 -9.23 -13.91
CA LEU A 77 -4.23 -8.59 -12.62
C LEU A 77 -2.76 -8.74 -12.21
N ALA A 78 -2.09 -7.61 -11.97
CA ALA A 78 -0.80 -7.50 -11.28
C ALA A 78 -1.07 -7.12 -9.81
N PRO A 79 -1.18 -8.11 -8.89
CA PRO A 79 -1.62 -7.87 -7.52
C PRO A 79 -0.57 -7.16 -6.66
N ASP A 80 0.71 -7.33 -6.99
CA ASP A 80 1.86 -6.57 -6.45
C ASP A 80 1.81 -5.09 -6.86
N LEU A 81 1.46 -4.80 -8.11
CA LEU A 81 1.21 -3.43 -8.59
C LEU A 81 -0.04 -2.82 -7.93
N LEU A 82 -1.12 -3.60 -7.80
CA LEU A 82 -2.31 -3.19 -7.06
C LEU A 82 -1.95 -2.80 -5.63
N ARG A 83 -1.24 -3.67 -4.91
CA ARG A 83 -0.81 -3.46 -3.52
C ARG A 83 0.00 -2.18 -3.36
N TRP A 84 0.89 -1.87 -4.31
CA TRP A 84 1.66 -0.63 -4.32
C TRP A 84 0.75 0.60 -4.33
N HIS A 85 -0.24 0.64 -5.22
CA HIS A 85 -1.14 1.77 -5.43
C HIS A 85 -2.38 1.79 -4.51
N MET A 86 -2.53 0.82 -3.61
CA MET A 86 -3.62 0.83 -2.64
C MET A 86 -3.54 2.07 -1.73
N PRO A 87 -4.67 2.68 -1.34
CA PRO A 87 -4.67 3.85 -0.46
C PRO A 87 -4.01 3.57 0.89
N ARG A 88 -3.15 4.48 1.33
CA ARG A 88 -2.35 4.36 2.56
C ARG A 88 -2.59 5.51 3.53
N ILE A 89 -2.21 5.31 4.80
CA ILE A 89 -2.29 6.31 5.85
C ILE A 89 -0.90 6.67 6.37
N ALA A 90 -0.67 7.96 6.59
CA ALA A 90 0.54 8.48 7.22
C ALA A 90 0.54 8.25 8.74
N PRO A 91 1.71 8.25 9.40
CA PRO A 91 3.05 8.41 8.84
C PRO A 91 3.70 7.10 8.36
N ASP A 92 3.13 5.96 8.73
CA ASP A 92 3.79 4.66 8.54
C ASP A 92 3.53 4.05 7.16
N GLY A 93 2.60 4.60 6.37
CA GLY A 93 2.34 4.12 5.01
C GLY A 93 1.61 2.79 4.96
N LEU A 94 0.93 2.40 6.05
CA LEU A 94 0.07 1.23 6.09
C LEU A 94 -1.17 1.44 5.22
N LEU A 95 -1.70 0.35 4.64
CA LEU A 95 -2.96 0.29 3.93
C LEU A 95 -4.07 0.88 4.80
N ARG A 96 -4.90 1.72 4.19
CA ARG A 96 -6.07 2.29 4.84
C ARG A 96 -7.04 1.16 5.22
N PRO A 97 -7.36 0.96 6.50
CA PRO A 97 -8.22 -0.14 6.93
C PRO A 97 -9.70 0.09 6.59
N GLY A 98 -10.45 -0.99 6.45
CA GLY A 98 -11.90 -1.02 6.26
C GLY A 98 -12.38 -0.42 4.95
N LEU A 99 -11.54 -0.37 3.92
CA LEU A 99 -11.84 0.23 2.64
C LEU A 99 -12.43 -0.80 1.68
N THR A 100 -13.49 -0.45 0.94
CA THR A 100 -13.90 -1.16 -0.28
C THR A 100 -13.73 -0.21 -1.47
N LEU A 101 -12.98 -0.64 -2.49
CA LEU A 101 -12.75 0.13 -3.71
C LEU A 101 -13.06 -0.70 -4.95
N THR A 102 -13.40 -0.03 -6.05
CA THR A 102 -13.72 -0.70 -7.32
C THR A 102 -12.45 -0.85 -8.16
N LEU A 103 -12.16 -2.07 -8.62
CA LEU A 103 -11.12 -2.37 -9.61
C LEU A 103 -11.67 -2.37 -11.03
N ALA A 104 -12.84 -2.98 -11.23
CA ALA A 104 -13.54 -3.02 -12.51
C ALA A 104 -15.05 -3.00 -12.27
N ARG A 105 -15.79 -2.40 -13.21
CA ARG A 105 -17.24 -2.34 -13.23
C ARG A 105 -17.75 -3.05 -14.49
N TYR A 106 -18.82 -3.81 -14.34
CA TYR A 106 -19.48 -4.56 -15.41
C TYR A 106 -20.96 -4.15 -15.47
N ASP A 107 -21.32 -3.37 -16.50
CA ASP A 107 -22.68 -2.93 -16.84
C ASP A 107 -23.27 -3.82 -17.96
N GLY A 108 -24.54 -3.64 -18.38
CA GLY A 108 -25.68 -4.39 -17.87
C GLY A 108 -25.78 -5.79 -18.49
N LEU A 109 -25.59 -6.80 -17.65
CA LEU A 109 -25.47 -8.21 -18.04
C LEU A 109 -26.26 -9.14 -17.11
N GLY A 110 -27.03 -8.57 -16.19
CA GLY A 110 -28.02 -9.28 -15.38
C GLY A 110 -29.39 -9.30 -16.08
N ARG A 111 -30.40 -9.82 -15.38
CA ARG A 111 -31.80 -9.70 -15.85
C ARG A 111 -32.16 -8.20 -15.89
N ALA A 112 -33.07 -7.81 -16.78
CA ALA A 112 -33.53 -6.42 -16.86
C ALA A 112 -33.91 -5.89 -15.46
N GLY A 113 -33.15 -4.93 -14.92
CA GLY A 113 -33.32 -4.38 -13.57
C GLY A 113 -32.17 -4.65 -12.59
N ASP A 114 -31.21 -5.54 -12.90
CA ASP A 114 -30.02 -5.75 -12.06
C ASP A 114 -29.02 -4.58 -12.19
N GLY A 115 -28.56 -4.08 -11.04
CA GLY A 115 -27.53 -3.04 -10.96
C GLY A 115 -26.15 -3.52 -11.44
N PRO A 116 -25.17 -2.62 -11.59
CA PRO A 116 -23.83 -2.98 -12.03
C PRO A 116 -23.13 -3.93 -11.04
N VAL A 117 -22.36 -4.88 -11.58
CA VAL A 117 -21.49 -5.74 -10.78
C VAL A 117 -20.08 -5.17 -10.78
N HIS A 118 -19.44 -5.17 -9.61
CA HIS A 118 -18.12 -4.60 -9.39
C HIS A 118 -17.13 -5.67 -8.93
N LEU A 119 -15.97 -5.76 -9.57
CA LEU A 119 -14.79 -6.38 -8.97
C LEU A 119 -14.19 -5.40 -7.99
N VAL A 120 -14.07 -5.80 -6.72
CA VAL A 120 -13.66 -4.92 -5.63
C VAL A 120 -12.45 -5.46 -4.89
N ALA A 121 -11.60 -4.55 -4.42
CA ALA A 121 -10.57 -4.81 -3.44
C ALA A 121 -11.02 -4.27 -2.08
N ARG A 122 -10.79 -5.05 -1.01
CA ARG A 122 -11.19 -4.75 0.36
C ARG A 122 -10.00 -4.81 1.30
N THR A 123 -9.86 -3.84 2.20
CA THR A 123 -8.91 -3.93 3.30
C THR A 123 -9.64 -4.28 4.60
N PRO A 124 -9.09 -5.17 5.42
CA PRO A 124 -9.68 -5.51 6.72
C PRO A 124 -9.87 -4.27 7.61
N PRO A 125 -10.83 -4.29 8.56
CA PRO A 125 -10.93 -3.25 9.58
C PRO A 125 -9.65 -3.17 10.42
N ALA A 126 -9.42 -2.03 11.09
CA ALA A 126 -8.16 -1.72 11.80
C ALA A 126 -7.83 -2.64 13.00
N TRP A 127 -8.74 -3.54 13.39
CA TRP A 127 -8.48 -4.56 14.41
C TRP A 127 -8.03 -5.89 13.79
N ALA A 128 -8.16 -6.04 12.48
CA ALA A 128 -7.83 -7.23 11.69
C ALA A 128 -6.90 -6.91 10.51
N ASP A 129 -6.20 -5.77 10.51
CA ASP A 129 -5.33 -5.30 9.41
C ASP A 129 -3.94 -5.96 9.41
N ALA A 130 -3.79 -7.06 10.14
CA ALA A 130 -2.56 -7.84 10.24
C ALA A 130 -2.08 -8.30 8.86
N GLY A 131 -0.78 -8.18 8.62
CA GLY A 131 -0.15 -8.59 7.37
C GLY A 131 -0.55 -7.75 6.14
N GLN A 132 -1.28 -6.65 6.33
CA GLN A 132 -1.66 -5.72 5.27
C GLN A 132 -2.34 -6.46 4.10
N ARG A 133 -3.31 -7.32 4.44
CA ARG A 133 -4.01 -8.19 3.51
C ARG A 133 -5.05 -7.42 2.71
N ILE A 134 -5.33 -7.89 1.50
CA ILE A 134 -6.33 -7.30 0.60
C ILE A 134 -7.28 -8.41 0.17
N GLY A 135 -8.57 -8.32 0.46
CA GLY A 135 -9.59 -9.24 -0.07
C GLY A 135 -10.01 -8.83 -1.48
N LEU A 136 -10.12 -9.78 -2.40
CA LEU A 136 -10.60 -9.59 -3.77
C LEU A 136 -11.95 -10.29 -3.92
N ALA A 137 -13.01 -9.53 -4.19
CA ALA A 137 -14.38 -10.03 -4.18
C ALA A 137 -15.22 -9.39 -5.29
N LEU A 138 -16.44 -9.89 -5.48
CA LEU A 138 -17.47 -9.21 -6.26
C LEU A 138 -18.46 -8.48 -5.36
N TRP A 139 -19.04 -7.41 -5.88
CA TRP A 139 -20.11 -6.64 -5.26
C TRP A 139 -21.18 -6.33 -6.32
N ASP A 140 -22.40 -6.78 -6.09
CA ASP A 140 -23.54 -6.71 -7.01
C ASP A 140 -24.69 -5.84 -6.46
N GLY A 141 -24.44 -5.09 -5.38
CA GLY A 141 -25.47 -4.31 -4.67
C GLY A 141 -26.19 -5.08 -3.58
N SER A 142 -26.11 -6.42 -3.54
CA SER A 142 -26.73 -7.22 -2.49
C SER A 142 -25.97 -7.09 -1.17
N ARG A 143 -26.70 -7.16 -0.06
CA ARG A 143 -26.11 -7.16 1.31
C ARG A 143 -25.62 -8.56 1.72
N SER A 144 -25.86 -9.58 0.90
CA SER A 144 -25.47 -10.96 1.19
C SER A 144 -23.93 -11.06 1.19
N GLY A 145 -23.34 -11.71 2.20
CA GLY A 145 -21.89 -11.88 2.33
C GLY A 145 -21.07 -10.65 2.74
N THR A 146 -21.67 -9.47 2.88
CA THR A 146 -20.96 -8.22 3.28
C THR A 146 -21.20 -7.77 4.72
N ALA A 147 -22.05 -8.49 5.46
CA ALA A 147 -22.62 -8.06 6.74
C ALA A 147 -21.59 -7.74 7.86
N ARG A 148 -20.32 -8.11 7.68
CA ARG A 148 -19.25 -7.92 8.68
C ARG A 148 -18.17 -6.90 8.28
N HIS A 149 -18.17 -6.38 7.05
CA HIS A 149 -17.21 -5.35 6.63
C HIS A 149 -17.75 -3.95 6.97
N PRO A 150 -16.98 -3.05 7.61
CA PRO A 150 -17.48 -1.76 8.10
C PRO A 150 -17.97 -0.81 6.98
N HIS A 151 -17.34 -0.86 5.80
CA HIS A 151 -17.73 -0.09 4.63
C HIS A 151 -17.93 -1.03 3.44
N PRO A 152 -19.06 -1.75 3.37
CA PRO A 152 -19.26 -2.82 2.39
C PRO A 152 -19.49 -2.29 0.97
N ARG A 153 -19.95 -1.04 0.86
CA ARG A 153 -20.21 -0.38 -0.43
C ARG A 153 -18.92 0.19 -1.00
N PRO A 154 -18.66 0.04 -2.32
CA PRO A 154 -17.53 0.67 -2.97
C PRO A 154 -17.50 2.17 -2.77
N SER A 155 -16.34 2.70 -2.44
CA SER A 155 -16.15 4.13 -2.22
C SER A 155 -16.21 4.91 -3.54
N ARG A 156 -16.93 6.02 -3.55
CA ARG A 156 -16.93 6.98 -4.68
C ARG A 156 -15.58 7.65 -4.90
N ARG A 157 -14.72 7.71 -3.88
CA ARG A 157 -13.38 8.32 -3.94
C ARG A 157 -12.32 7.37 -4.50
N TYR A 158 -12.45 6.07 -4.27
CA TYR A 158 -11.43 5.08 -4.62
C TYR A 158 -11.95 4.24 -5.79
N ARG A 159 -11.69 4.73 -7.00
CA ARG A 159 -12.19 4.23 -8.29
C ARG A 159 -11.03 3.81 -9.19
N LEU A 160 -10.48 2.62 -8.93
CA LEU A 160 -9.41 2.02 -9.76
C LEU A 160 -9.95 1.42 -11.06
N ASP A 161 -11.27 1.34 -11.22
CA ASP A 161 -11.94 1.07 -12.50
C ASP A 161 -11.67 2.17 -13.55
N LEU A 162 -11.47 3.40 -13.11
CA LEU A 162 -11.03 4.51 -13.96
C LEU A 162 -9.50 4.59 -14.11
N HIS A 163 -8.76 3.79 -13.34
CA HIS A 163 -7.28 3.81 -13.26
C HIS A 163 -6.71 2.40 -13.41
N ARG A 164 -7.17 1.67 -14.44
CA ARG A 164 -6.75 0.28 -14.66
C ARG A 164 -5.24 0.11 -14.79
N HIS A 165 -4.53 1.13 -15.27
CA HIS A 165 -3.06 1.14 -15.36
C HIS A 165 -2.33 0.97 -14.01
N LEU A 166 -3.04 1.10 -12.89
CA LEU A 166 -2.50 0.88 -11.54
C LEU A 166 -2.56 -0.59 -11.07
N TRP A 167 -3.17 -1.49 -11.84
CA TRP A 167 -3.30 -2.90 -11.46
C TRP A 167 -3.42 -3.90 -12.64
N ASP A 168 -3.90 -3.48 -13.81
CA ASP A 168 -4.02 -4.29 -15.03
C ASP A 168 -2.74 -4.18 -15.85
N ALA A 169 -2.02 -5.29 -15.99
CA ALA A 169 -0.74 -5.33 -16.69
C ALA A 169 -0.83 -4.90 -18.16
N ARG A 170 -2.00 -5.07 -18.81
CA ARG A 170 -2.21 -4.64 -20.21
C ARG A 170 -2.31 -3.12 -20.34
N ARG A 171 -2.70 -2.45 -19.26
CA ARG A 171 -2.98 -1.00 -19.24
C ARG A 171 -1.86 -0.21 -18.57
N ALA A 172 -0.86 -0.89 -17.99
CA ALA A 172 0.24 -0.23 -17.26
C ALA A 172 0.98 0.83 -18.11
N GLY A 173 1.07 0.66 -19.43
CA GLY A 173 1.66 1.66 -20.33
C GLY A 173 0.98 3.05 -20.28
N GLU A 174 -0.30 3.12 -19.88
CA GLU A 174 -0.98 4.41 -19.73
C GLU A 174 -0.46 5.24 -18.57
N LEU A 175 0.29 4.65 -17.62
CA LEU A 175 0.88 5.35 -16.48
C LEU A 175 1.57 6.65 -16.91
N ARG A 176 2.38 6.59 -17.97
CA ARG A 176 3.15 7.73 -18.50
C ARG A 176 2.27 8.95 -18.80
N VAL A 177 1.22 8.73 -19.60
CA VAL A 177 0.29 9.78 -20.00
C VAL A 177 -0.59 10.22 -18.83
N ARG A 178 -1.08 9.26 -18.03
CA ARG A 178 -2.02 9.50 -16.92
C ARG A 178 -1.36 10.25 -15.76
N SER A 179 -0.10 9.95 -15.45
CA SER A 179 0.68 10.64 -14.41
C SER A 179 1.25 11.99 -14.86
N GLY A 180 1.20 12.30 -16.17
CA GLY A 180 1.82 13.49 -16.74
C GLY A 180 3.35 13.43 -16.72
N ALA A 181 3.92 12.25 -16.94
CA ALA A 181 5.38 12.07 -17.01
C ALA A 181 6.00 12.84 -18.19
N ASP A 182 5.26 13.00 -19.30
CA ASP A 182 5.69 13.75 -20.49
C ASP A 182 5.70 15.27 -20.33
N ARG A 183 5.20 15.79 -19.20
CA ARG A 183 5.19 17.23 -18.96
C ARG A 183 6.50 17.66 -18.32
N PRO A 184 7.14 18.74 -18.83
CA PRO A 184 8.32 19.28 -18.19
C PRO A 184 7.99 19.68 -16.74
N VAL A 185 8.97 19.51 -15.85
CA VAL A 185 8.92 20.05 -14.48
C VAL A 185 9.10 21.56 -14.60
N THR A 186 8.11 22.27 -15.12
CA THR A 186 8.13 23.73 -15.08
C THR A 186 7.64 24.16 -13.70
N ASP A 187 8.45 24.94 -13.00
CA ASP A 187 8.02 25.68 -11.79
C ASP A 187 6.91 26.70 -12.08
N ARG A 188 6.58 26.89 -13.36
CA ARG A 188 5.51 27.76 -13.83
C ARG A 188 4.34 26.90 -14.31
N GLU A 189 3.23 27.00 -13.59
CA GLU A 189 1.93 26.51 -14.04
C GLU A 189 1.62 27.08 -15.43
N PRO A 190 0.96 26.32 -16.31
CA PRO A 190 0.47 26.85 -17.58
C PRO A 190 -0.37 28.12 -17.32
N PRO A 191 -0.22 29.18 -18.15
CA PRO A 191 -1.04 30.39 -18.02
C PRO A 191 -2.51 29.99 -18.16
N GLY A 192 -3.31 30.21 -17.11
CA GLY A 192 -4.75 29.89 -17.07
C GLY A 192 -5.20 28.95 -15.95
N LEU A 193 -4.30 28.46 -15.09
CA LEU A 193 -4.68 27.80 -13.83
C LEU A 193 -4.88 28.86 -12.74
N GLU A 194 -6.12 29.30 -12.54
CA GLU A 194 -6.56 30.00 -11.32
C GLU A 194 -7.07 28.98 -10.27
N PRO A 195 -6.21 28.07 -9.76
CA PRO A 195 -6.30 27.69 -8.36
C PRO A 195 -4.94 27.68 -7.60
N PRO A 196 -3.95 28.58 -7.84
CA PRO A 196 -2.67 28.52 -7.14
C PRO A 196 -2.81 28.84 -5.65
N ASP A 197 -3.77 29.69 -5.26
CA ASP A 197 -3.88 30.16 -3.87
C ASP A 197 -4.59 29.17 -2.93
N LEU A 198 -5.32 28.17 -3.47
CA LEU A 198 -6.10 27.23 -2.67
C LEU A 198 -5.38 25.92 -2.35
N VAL A 199 -4.28 25.63 -3.06
CA VAL A 199 -3.48 24.42 -2.89
C VAL A 199 -2.07 24.82 -2.50
N PRO A 200 -1.62 24.53 -1.26
CA PRO A 200 -0.27 24.89 -0.85
C PRO A 200 0.80 24.35 -1.81
N PRO A 201 1.81 25.16 -2.18
CA PRO A 201 2.97 24.69 -2.92
C PRO A 201 3.60 23.47 -2.23
N GLY A 202 4.06 22.50 -3.03
CA GLY A 202 4.67 21.27 -2.48
C GLY A 202 3.68 20.28 -1.86
N SER A 203 2.36 20.46 -2.03
CA SER A 203 1.33 19.53 -1.52
C SER A 203 1.29 18.16 -2.22
N GLY A 204 2.04 17.98 -3.31
CA GLY A 204 2.03 16.74 -4.11
C GLY A 204 0.74 16.54 -4.92
N CYS A 205 -0.04 17.58 -5.16
CA CYS A 205 -1.27 17.53 -5.95
C CYS A 205 -0.98 17.51 -7.46
N ALA A 206 -1.69 16.67 -8.23
CA ALA A 206 -1.55 16.60 -9.68
C ALA A 206 -2.46 17.61 -10.41
N ILE A 207 -2.40 18.90 -10.03
CA ILE A 207 -3.33 19.95 -10.49
C ILE A 207 -3.45 19.98 -12.02
N GLY A 208 -2.32 19.94 -12.73
CA GLY A 208 -2.31 19.95 -14.19
C GLY A 208 -3.03 18.76 -14.85
N ARG A 209 -3.29 17.66 -14.12
CA ARG A 209 -4.01 16.48 -14.63
C ARG A 209 -5.49 16.47 -14.26
N TRP A 210 -5.93 17.29 -13.32
CA TRP A 210 -7.31 17.24 -12.81
C TRP A 210 -8.36 17.46 -13.89
N ALA A 211 -8.12 18.31 -14.90
CA ALA A 211 -9.07 18.54 -16.00
C ALA A 211 -9.30 17.28 -16.83
N ALA A 212 -8.21 16.64 -17.27
CA ALA A 212 -8.25 15.40 -18.05
C ALA A 212 -8.87 14.24 -17.26
N GLU A 213 -8.54 14.15 -15.96
CA GLU A 213 -9.07 13.11 -15.08
C GLU A 213 -10.56 13.34 -14.72
N ALA A 214 -10.98 14.60 -14.60
CA ALA A 214 -12.38 14.96 -14.43
C ALA A 214 -13.19 14.59 -15.69
N ALA A 215 -12.68 14.82 -16.89
CA ALA A 215 -13.35 14.41 -18.13
C ALA A 215 -13.61 12.88 -18.15
N VAL A 216 -12.63 12.08 -17.72
CA VAL A 216 -12.77 10.61 -17.62
C VAL A 216 -13.79 10.22 -16.54
N LEU A 217 -13.77 10.87 -15.38
CA LEU A 217 -14.76 10.65 -14.33
C LEU A 217 -16.19 10.92 -14.83
N LEU A 218 -16.38 12.04 -15.52
CA LEU A 218 -17.70 12.53 -15.94
C LEU A 218 -18.25 11.76 -17.15
N GLY A 219 -17.37 11.23 -18.02
CA GLY A 219 -17.75 10.30 -19.09
C GLY A 219 -18.10 8.88 -18.62
N SER A 220 -17.86 8.54 -17.34
CA SER A 220 -18.20 7.23 -16.79
C SER A 220 -19.72 7.05 -16.61
N PRO A 221 -20.28 5.86 -16.90
CA PRO A 221 -21.69 5.55 -16.65
C PRO A 221 -22.10 5.79 -15.18
N GLY A 222 -23.19 6.54 -14.98
CA GLY A 222 -23.73 6.87 -13.66
C GLY A 222 -23.06 8.05 -12.94
N SER A 223 -22.16 8.79 -13.61
CA SER A 223 -21.54 10.01 -13.06
C SER A 223 -22.38 11.28 -13.28
N LEU A 224 -23.34 11.28 -14.20
CA LEU A 224 -24.19 12.44 -14.53
C LEU A 224 -25.64 12.18 -14.11
N GLY A 225 -26.20 13.09 -13.31
CA GLY A 225 -27.65 13.25 -13.23
C GLY A 225 -28.11 14.02 -14.48
N SER A 226 -29.26 13.66 -15.03
CA SER A 226 -29.89 14.34 -16.19
C SER A 226 -30.04 15.83 -15.91
N GLY A 227 -29.10 16.65 -16.37
CA GLY A 227 -29.03 18.09 -16.13
C GLY A 227 -28.07 18.76 -17.10
N ASP A 228 -28.31 20.05 -17.32
CA ASP A 228 -27.77 20.92 -18.37
C ASP A 228 -26.25 20.82 -18.61
N ARG A 229 -25.84 20.87 -19.89
CA ARG A 229 -24.53 20.42 -20.40
C ARG A 229 -23.41 21.47 -20.36
N SER A 230 -23.69 22.70 -19.94
CA SER A 230 -22.77 23.83 -20.15
C SER A 230 -21.58 23.89 -19.18
N ALA A 231 -21.64 23.23 -18.02
CA ALA A 231 -20.50 23.03 -17.12
C ALA A 231 -20.81 21.90 -16.14
N VAL A 232 -19.85 20.99 -15.91
CA VAL A 232 -20.05 19.86 -15.01
C VAL A 232 -19.19 20.02 -13.75
N THR A 233 -19.86 20.16 -12.61
CA THR A 233 -19.23 20.36 -11.31
C THR A 233 -18.78 19.05 -10.67
N PHE A 234 -17.60 19.03 -10.06
CA PHE A 234 -17.05 17.90 -9.31
C PHE A 234 -16.25 18.36 -8.07
N VAL A 235 -15.89 17.41 -7.21
CA VAL A 235 -15.21 17.67 -5.93
C VAL A 235 -13.82 17.03 -5.89
N VAL A 236 -12.81 17.81 -5.54
CA VAL A 236 -11.45 17.32 -5.23
C VAL A 236 -11.25 17.29 -3.71
N ARG A 237 -10.65 16.21 -3.18
CA ARG A 237 -10.45 16.02 -1.73
C ARG A 237 -8.96 15.98 -1.37
N LEU A 238 -8.46 17.06 -0.77
CA LEU A 238 -7.03 17.28 -0.47
C LEU A 238 -6.57 16.77 0.91
N GLY A 239 -7.33 15.85 1.53
CA GLY A 239 -7.07 15.42 2.90
C GLY A 239 -7.37 16.50 3.96
N GLY A 240 -7.19 16.19 5.25
CA GLY A 240 -7.38 17.18 6.34
C GLY A 240 -8.75 17.87 6.40
N ARG A 241 -9.80 17.22 5.87
CA ARG A 241 -11.16 17.79 5.65
C ARG A 241 -11.25 18.91 4.59
N ARG A 242 -10.16 19.26 3.90
CA ARG A 242 -10.15 20.23 2.80
C ARG A 242 -10.75 19.64 1.54
N ARG A 243 -11.60 20.42 0.86
CA ARG A 243 -12.26 20.07 -0.39
C ARG A 243 -12.30 21.29 -1.30
N LEU A 244 -12.13 21.07 -2.59
CA LEU A 244 -12.35 22.04 -3.64
C LEU A 244 -13.54 21.60 -4.48
N VAL A 245 -14.35 22.54 -4.92
CA VAL A 245 -15.47 22.30 -5.84
C VAL A 245 -15.14 23.03 -7.13
N LEU A 246 -15.02 22.28 -8.22
CA LEU A 246 -14.52 22.78 -9.49
C LEU A 246 -15.53 22.48 -10.59
N ASP A 247 -15.61 23.39 -11.55
CA ASP A 247 -16.34 23.22 -12.80
C ASP A 247 -15.36 22.86 -13.91
N LEU A 248 -15.71 21.85 -14.70
CA LEU A 248 -15.04 21.54 -15.96
C LEU A 248 -15.81 22.24 -17.08
N ALA A 249 -15.20 23.27 -17.67
CA ALA A 249 -15.72 23.95 -18.85
C ALA A 249 -15.08 23.34 -20.10
N GLY A 250 -15.92 22.82 -21.00
CA GLY A 250 -15.55 22.49 -22.37
C GLY A 250 -16.04 23.59 -23.31
N ASP A 251 -15.31 23.84 -24.40
CA ASP A 251 -15.82 24.67 -25.50
C ASP A 251 -16.72 23.80 -26.38
N ASP A 252 -17.87 24.32 -26.84
CA ASP A 252 -18.87 23.55 -27.60
C ASP A 252 -18.30 22.96 -28.92
N ASP A 253 -17.20 23.53 -29.42
CA ASP A 253 -16.51 23.12 -30.66
C ASP A 253 -15.36 22.10 -30.46
N GLY A 254 -15.07 21.67 -29.23
CA GLY A 254 -14.10 20.58 -28.96
C GLY A 254 -12.63 20.88 -29.30
N ALA A 255 -12.31 22.10 -29.75
CA ALA A 255 -10.97 22.50 -30.21
C ALA A 255 -10.04 22.99 -29.08
N ALA A 256 -10.60 23.49 -27.97
CA ALA A 256 -9.82 24.02 -26.85
C ALA A 256 -9.66 22.99 -25.70
N PRO A 257 -8.51 22.98 -24.99
CA PRO A 257 -8.32 22.12 -23.84
C PRO A 257 -9.29 22.50 -22.71
N ALA A 258 -9.96 21.50 -22.12
CA ALA A 258 -10.90 21.73 -21.03
C ALA A 258 -10.25 22.51 -19.88
N THR A 259 -10.93 23.56 -19.41
CA THR A 259 -10.42 24.45 -18.36
C THR A 259 -11.12 24.17 -17.04
N LEU A 260 -10.39 24.35 -15.93
CA LEU A 260 -10.93 24.24 -14.58
C LEU A 260 -11.19 25.62 -14.00
N ARG A 261 -12.35 25.78 -13.39
CA ARG A 261 -12.71 26.99 -12.64
C ARG A 261 -13.27 26.60 -11.28
N VAL A 262 -13.09 27.45 -10.27
CA VAL A 262 -13.75 27.22 -8.98
C VAL A 262 -15.25 27.48 -9.13
N ALA A 263 -16.06 26.56 -8.61
CA ALA A 263 -17.50 26.61 -8.82
C ALA A 263 -18.14 27.79 -8.08
N ALA A 264 -18.80 28.68 -8.83
CA ALA A 264 -19.45 29.87 -8.29
C ALA A 264 -20.71 29.53 -7.45
N SER A 265 -21.38 28.42 -7.75
CA SER A 265 -22.57 27.97 -7.02
C SER A 265 -22.60 26.44 -6.85
N LEU A 266 -23.28 25.96 -5.81
CA LEU A 266 -23.47 24.54 -5.58
C LEU A 266 -24.84 24.10 -6.13
N PRO A 267 -24.95 22.90 -6.73
CA PRO A 267 -26.24 22.38 -7.13
C PRO A 267 -27.15 22.14 -5.92
N ARG A 268 -28.47 22.13 -6.16
CA ARG A 268 -29.52 21.96 -5.13
C ARG A 268 -29.35 20.71 -4.24
N GLY A 269 -28.63 19.68 -4.72
CA GLY A 269 -28.31 18.45 -3.96
C GLY A 269 -27.07 18.53 -3.05
N GLY A 270 -26.38 19.68 -3.02
CA GLY A 270 -25.19 19.93 -2.22
C GLY A 270 -23.95 19.11 -2.65
N VAL A 271 -22.83 19.35 -1.95
CA VAL A 271 -21.50 18.77 -2.26
C VAL A 271 -21.48 17.24 -2.20
N SER A 272 -22.40 16.61 -1.48
CA SER A 272 -22.49 15.14 -1.37
C SER A 272 -23.04 14.45 -2.62
N ALA A 273 -23.80 15.17 -3.45
CA ALA A 273 -24.37 14.65 -4.69
C ALA A 273 -23.35 14.69 -5.85
N LEU A 274 -22.34 15.55 -5.74
CA LEU A 274 -21.33 15.75 -6.78
C LEU A 274 -20.41 14.52 -6.97
N PRO A 275 -20.00 14.24 -8.21
CA PRO A 275 -18.89 13.33 -8.50
C PRO A 275 -17.63 13.77 -7.73
N VAL A 276 -16.86 12.79 -7.25
CA VAL A 276 -15.62 13.04 -6.51
C VAL A 276 -14.46 12.59 -7.39
N LEU A 277 -13.50 13.48 -7.62
CA LEU A 277 -12.26 13.14 -8.32
C LEU A 277 -11.59 11.95 -7.59
N PRO A 278 -11.25 10.87 -8.30
CA PRO A 278 -10.62 9.72 -7.67
C PRO A 278 -9.32 10.09 -6.97
N ASP A 279 -9.03 9.41 -5.86
CA ASP A 279 -7.82 9.67 -5.08
C ASP A 279 -6.54 9.50 -5.90
N ALA A 280 -6.51 8.49 -6.78
CA ALA A 280 -5.41 8.23 -7.70
C ALA A 280 -5.14 9.37 -8.71
N ALA A 281 -6.15 10.19 -9.02
CA ALA A 281 -6.04 11.36 -9.88
C ALA A 281 -5.76 12.66 -9.10
N THR A 282 -5.97 12.65 -7.78
CA THR A 282 -5.80 13.85 -6.95
C THR A 282 -4.32 14.18 -6.75
N TRP A 283 -3.50 13.16 -6.55
CA TRP A 283 -2.09 13.29 -6.17
C TRP A 283 -1.16 12.92 -7.31
N ILE A 284 0.06 13.47 -7.30
CA ILE A 284 1.15 13.02 -8.16
C ILE A 284 1.42 11.55 -7.84
N LEU A 285 1.65 10.75 -8.89
CA LEU A 285 1.99 9.34 -8.77
C LEU A 285 3.25 9.20 -7.88
N PRO A 286 3.23 8.33 -6.85
CA PRO A 286 4.36 8.20 -5.92
C PRO A 286 5.70 7.92 -6.60
N ASP A 287 5.72 7.03 -7.60
CA ASP A 287 6.95 6.71 -8.35
C ASP A 287 7.49 7.92 -9.10
N LEU A 288 6.61 8.72 -9.72
CA LEU A 288 7.00 9.92 -10.45
C LEU A 288 7.52 11.01 -9.49
N GLU A 289 6.92 11.12 -8.31
CA GLU A 289 7.34 12.06 -7.26
C GLU A 289 8.74 11.71 -6.75
N LEU A 290 9.00 10.42 -6.45
CA LEU A 290 10.30 9.93 -5.99
C LEU A 290 11.39 10.03 -7.06
N LEU A 291 11.06 9.74 -8.33
CA LEU A 291 11.97 9.91 -9.46
C LEU A 291 12.39 11.38 -9.65
N ARG A 292 11.41 12.30 -9.64
CA ARG A 292 11.68 13.74 -9.79
C ARG A 292 12.51 14.30 -8.64
N ALA A 293 12.35 13.75 -7.44
CA ALA A 293 13.15 14.10 -6.28
C ALA A 293 14.55 13.44 -6.26
N GLY A 294 14.88 12.56 -7.21
CA GLY A 294 16.15 11.82 -7.24
C GLY A 294 16.30 10.81 -6.10
N LEU A 295 15.22 10.46 -5.41
CA LEU A 295 15.23 9.58 -4.23
C LEU A 295 15.07 8.10 -4.59
N LEU A 296 14.69 7.80 -5.83
CA LEU A 296 14.49 6.44 -6.32
C LEU A 296 15.06 6.29 -7.73
N ALA A 297 15.97 5.35 -7.92
CA ALA A 297 16.49 4.99 -9.23
C ALA A 297 15.45 4.16 -10.03
N PRO A 298 15.44 4.25 -11.38
CA PRO A 298 14.52 3.45 -12.21
C PRO A 298 14.60 1.93 -11.96
N ASP A 299 15.79 1.40 -11.66
CA ASP A 299 16.01 -0.03 -11.31
C ASP A 299 15.27 -0.48 -10.05
N ARG A 300 14.89 0.46 -9.18
CA ARG A 300 14.17 0.19 -7.94
C ARG A 300 12.66 0.29 -8.11
N LEU A 301 12.15 0.65 -9.29
CA LEU A 301 10.72 0.71 -9.61
C LEU A 301 10.12 -0.67 -9.87
N HIS A 302 8.79 -0.73 -9.85
CA HIS A 302 8.10 -1.93 -10.29
C HIS A 302 8.32 -2.08 -11.81
N PRO A 303 8.62 -3.27 -12.36
CA PRO A 303 8.97 -3.43 -13.78
C PRO A 303 7.95 -2.83 -14.75
N LEU A 304 6.64 -3.00 -14.49
CA LEU A 304 5.57 -2.37 -15.29
C LEU A 304 5.55 -0.84 -15.19
N VAL A 305 5.94 -0.27 -14.05
CA VAL A 305 6.03 1.18 -13.85
C VAL A 305 7.30 1.72 -14.52
N ALA A 306 8.43 1.04 -14.34
CA ALA A 306 9.70 1.38 -14.99
C ALA A 306 9.53 1.43 -16.52
N SER A 307 8.92 0.39 -17.10
CA SER A 307 8.68 0.29 -18.54
C SER A 307 7.78 1.42 -19.07
N ALA A 308 6.88 1.95 -18.23
CA ALA A 308 5.99 3.04 -18.63
C ALA A 308 6.64 4.42 -18.46
N LEU A 309 7.28 4.68 -17.31
CA LEU A 309 7.82 5.99 -16.97
C LEU A 309 9.20 6.25 -17.58
N VAL A 310 10.01 5.21 -17.77
CA VAL A 310 11.40 5.30 -18.26
C VAL A 310 11.66 4.19 -19.30
N PRO A 311 11.00 4.23 -20.48
CA PRO A 311 11.04 3.14 -21.46
C PRO A 311 12.43 2.87 -22.05
N ASP A 312 13.29 3.90 -22.11
CA ASP A 312 14.66 3.79 -22.62
C ASP A 312 15.65 3.26 -21.56
N HIS A 313 15.19 2.98 -20.34
CA HIS A 313 16.02 2.46 -19.27
C HIS A 313 16.33 0.97 -19.49
N THR A 314 17.59 0.67 -19.76
CA THR A 314 18.12 -0.69 -19.69
C THR A 314 18.39 -1.07 -18.25
N PRO A 315 17.77 -2.15 -17.71
CA PRO A 315 17.99 -2.57 -16.33
C PRO A 315 19.47 -2.82 -16.05
N SER A 316 19.98 -2.29 -14.94
CA SER A 316 21.35 -2.48 -14.49
C SER A 316 21.53 -3.88 -13.87
N GLY A 317 21.38 -4.95 -14.66
CA GLY A 317 21.54 -6.34 -14.21
C GLY A 317 20.64 -6.73 -13.02
N PRO A 318 20.77 -7.97 -12.49
CA PRO A 318 20.07 -8.34 -11.28
C PRO A 318 20.60 -7.48 -10.11
N PRO A 319 19.71 -6.96 -9.23
CA PRO A 319 20.16 -6.23 -8.05
C PRO A 319 21.12 -7.10 -7.24
N ARG A 320 22.20 -6.49 -6.73
CA ARG A 320 23.10 -7.15 -5.79
C ARG A 320 22.27 -7.77 -4.67
N ARG A 321 22.42 -9.08 -4.47
CA ARG A 321 21.92 -9.73 -3.25
C ARG A 321 22.46 -8.92 -2.06
N PRO A 322 21.64 -8.63 -1.04
CA PRO A 322 22.18 -8.11 0.21
C PRO A 322 23.34 -8.99 0.66
N ASP A 323 24.35 -8.34 1.24
CA ASP A 323 25.59 -8.94 1.72
C ASP A 323 25.31 -10.27 2.42
N PRO A 324 26.09 -11.34 2.17
CA PRO A 324 25.77 -12.66 2.69
C PRO A 324 25.66 -12.59 4.22
N ALA A 325 24.45 -12.85 4.71
CA ALA A 325 24.20 -13.16 6.10
C ALA A 325 25.12 -14.33 6.48
N GLY A 326 26.06 -14.09 7.39
CA GLY A 326 27.08 -15.08 7.77
C GLY A 326 28.49 -14.54 7.96
N ALA A 327 28.76 -13.26 7.65
CA ALA A 327 30.03 -12.65 8.03
C ALA A 327 30.19 -12.65 9.56
N PRO A 328 31.31 -13.17 10.10
CA PRO A 328 31.50 -13.24 11.53
C PRO A 328 31.55 -11.84 12.14
N ARG A 329 30.82 -11.66 13.24
CA ARG A 329 30.81 -10.45 14.05
C ARG A 329 32.02 -10.47 14.96
N PHE A 330 32.59 -9.29 15.24
CA PHE A 330 33.74 -9.18 16.12
C PHE A 330 33.34 -8.54 17.45
N VAL A 331 33.85 -9.08 18.55
CA VAL A 331 33.64 -8.57 19.91
C VAL A 331 34.97 -8.55 20.64
N GLU A 332 35.24 -7.49 21.39
CA GLU A 332 36.38 -7.44 22.32
C GLU A 332 36.04 -8.28 23.56
N CYS A 333 36.78 -9.37 23.76
CA CYS A 333 36.64 -10.30 24.87
C CYS A 333 37.98 -10.46 25.57
N ARG A 334 38.05 -10.10 26.86
CA ARG A 334 39.26 -10.22 27.69
C ARG A 334 40.53 -9.62 27.04
N GLY A 335 40.39 -8.53 26.28
CA GLY A 335 41.50 -7.83 25.63
C GLY A 335 41.91 -8.37 24.25
N ALA A 336 41.15 -9.32 23.69
CA ALA A 336 41.35 -9.83 22.34
C ALA A 336 40.07 -9.72 21.48
N ARG A 337 40.25 -9.60 20.16
CA ARG A 337 39.16 -9.62 19.19
C ARG A 337 38.69 -11.04 18.92
N HIS A 338 37.50 -11.38 19.38
CA HIS A 338 36.86 -12.68 19.16
C HIS A 338 35.78 -12.57 18.07
N ARG A 339 35.53 -13.69 17.39
CA ARG A 339 34.58 -13.88 16.31
C ARG A 339 33.33 -14.60 16.82
N ILE A 340 32.18 -14.16 16.34
CA ILE A 340 30.88 -14.78 16.55
C ILE A 340 30.29 -15.07 15.18
N GLY A 341 29.88 -16.32 14.95
CA GLY A 341 29.34 -16.76 13.67
C GLY A 341 28.36 -17.90 13.84
N LEU A 342 27.75 -18.33 12.74
CA LEU A 342 26.84 -19.47 12.75
C LEU A 342 27.63 -20.78 12.75
N VAL A 343 27.32 -21.66 13.70
CA VAL A 343 27.79 -23.06 13.75
C VAL A 343 26.55 -23.91 13.89
N ASP A 344 26.37 -24.89 13.00
CA ASP A 344 25.20 -25.78 12.96
C ASP A 344 23.86 -25.01 13.04
N GLY A 345 23.76 -23.90 12.30
CA GLY A 345 22.53 -23.12 12.20
C GLY A 345 22.23 -22.25 13.43
N VAL A 346 23.17 -22.11 14.38
CA VAL A 346 23.00 -21.30 15.60
C VAL A 346 24.18 -20.35 15.79
N LEU A 347 23.90 -19.14 16.26
CA LEU A 347 24.92 -18.14 16.60
C LEU A 347 25.80 -18.59 17.78
N ALA A 348 27.10 -18.78 17.52
CA ALA A 348 28.07 -19.30 18.48
C ALA A 348 29.37 -18.47 18.50
N PRO A 349 30.08 -18.42 19.64
CA PRO A 349 31.39 -17.79 19.72
C PRO A 349 32.46 -18.76 19.19
N LEU A 350 33.18 -18.36 18.13
CA LEU A 350 34.09 -19.24 17.38
C LEU A 350 35.47 -19.41 18.04
N ASP A 351 35.85 -18.48 18.92
CA ASP A 351 37.17 -18.42 19.54
C ASP A 351 37.17 -18.93 21.00
N HIS A 352 36.17 -19.71 21.38
CA HIS A 352 36.07 -20.36 22.68
C HIS A 352 35.86 -21.87 22.54
N ALA A 353 36.53 -22.65 23.39
CA ALA A 353 36.30 -24.10 23.47
C ALA A 353 34.94 -24.40 24.14
N PRO A 354 34.24 -25.49 23.77
CA PRO A 354 32.96 -25.85 24.38
C PRO A 354 33.01 -25.98 25.91
N GLU A 355 34.12 -26.47 26.47
CA GLU A 355 34.35 -26.61 27.91
C GLU A 355 34.40 -25.24 28.60
N GLU A 356 35.05 -24.26 27.96
CA GLU A 356 35.13 -22.90 28.45
C GLU A 356 33.74 -22.27 28.45
N ILE A 357 33.00 -22.40 27.34
CA ILE A 357 31.63 -21.89 27.23
C ILE A 357 30.74 -22.45 28.35
N ARG A 358 30.73 -23.77 28.55
CA ARG A 358 29.94 -24.41 29.61
C ARG A 358 30.28 -23.89 31.00
N ARG A 359 31.56 -23.71 31.30
CA ARG A 359 32.01 -23.15 32.59
C ARG A 359 31.48 -21.73 32.79
N GLU A 360 31.58 -20.89 31.76
CA GLU A 360 31.16 -19.49 31.83
C GLU A 360 29.64 -19.37 31.95
N GLU A 361 28.88 -20.22 31.26
CA GLU A 361 27.42 -20.32 31.42
C GLU A 361 27.01 -20.71 32.84
N LEU A 362 27.73 -21.64 33.49
CA LEU A 362 27.51 -21.99 34.90
C LEU A 362 27.80 -20.80 35.83
N LEU A 363 28.87 -20.05 35.58
CA LEU A 363 29.17 -18.84 36.36
C LEU A 363 28.05 -17.81 36.23
N VAL A 364 27.50 -17.62 35.02
CA VAL A 364 26.36 -16.74 34.78
C VAL A 364 25.12 -17.20 35.55
N ALA A 365 24.83 -18.51 35.52
CA ALA A 365 23.70 -19.08 36.26
C ALA A 365 23.82 -18.88 37.78
N LEU A 366 25.05 -18.81 38.30
CA LEU A 366 25.36 -18.51 39.71
C LEU A 366 25.44 -17.00 40.02
N GLY A 367 25.08 -16.12 39.08
CA GLY A 367 25.04 -14.67 39.26
C GLY A 367 26.32 -13.93 38.87
N GLY A 368 27.30 -14.61 38.27
CA GLY A 368 28.49 -14.00 37.71
C GLY A 368 28.22 -13.21 36.42
N PRO A 369 29.07 -12.23 36.06
CA PRO A 369 28.92 -11.49 34.81
C PRO A 369 29.25 -12.38 33.59
N PRO A 370 28.44 -12.33 32.51
CA PRO A 370 28.72 -13.10 31.31
C PRO A 370 29.94 -12.55 30.57
N LEU A 371 30.64 -13.45 29.86
CA LEU A 371 31.65 -13.05 28.89
C LEU A 371 31.08 -12.07 27.86
N PRO A 372 31.88 -11.10 27.36
CA PRO A 372 31.45 -10.20 26.29
C PRO A 372 30.87 -10.93 25.07
N CYS A 373 31.45 -12.07 24.67
CA CYS A 373 30.93 -12.91 23.58
C CYS A 373 29.52 -13.46 23.87
N LEU A 374 29.31 -14.04 25.06
CA LEU A 374 28.01 -14.60 25.46
C LEU A 374 26.97 -13.50 25.63
N ARG A 375 27.37 -12.34 26.15
CA ARG A 375 26.51 -11.14 26.25
C ARG A 375 26.10 -10.63 24.87
N ALA A 376 27.02 -10.60 23.90
CA ALA A 376 26.70 -10.17 22.54
C ALA A 376 25.73 -11.12 21.84
N ILE A 377 25.87 -12.43 22.06
CA ILE A 377 24.90 -13.43 21.56
C ILE A 377 23.54 -13.26 22.24
N ASP A 378 23.50 -13.06 23.56
CA ASP A 378 22.25 -12.84 24.29
C ASP A 378 21.54 -11.56 23.83
N GLU A 379 22.27 -10.45 23.63
CA GLU A 379 21.72 -9.20 23.10
C GLU A 379 21.15 -9.38 21.68
N ALA A 380 21.83 -10.12 20.81
CA ALA A 380 21.35 -10.44 19.48
C ALA A 380 19.99 -11.19 19.51
N HIS A 381 19.78 -12.07 20.50
CA HIS A 381 18.51 -12.78 20.67
C HIS A 381 17.40 -11.89 21.24
N ARG A 382 17.73 -11.02 22.21
CA ARG A 382 16.70 -10.27 22.96
C ARG A 382 16.33 -8.94 22.29
N ARG A 383 17.32 -8.19 21.83
CA ARG A 383 17.19 -6.80 21.35
C ARG A 383 18.17 -6.54 20.19
N PRO A 384 17.99 -7.22 19.05
CA PRO A 384 18.90 -7.02 17.93
C PRO A 384 18.79 -5.61 17.34
N ASP A 385 19.90 -5.06 16.86
CA ASP A 385 19.93 -3.75 16.20
C ASP A 385 18.99 -3.68 14.99
N CYS A 386 18.74 -4.82 14.32
CA CYS A 386 17.83 -4.90 13.20
C CYS A 386 16.34 -4.99 13.59
N LEU A 387 16.00 -4.99 14.89
CA LEU A 387 14.62 -5.16 15.38
C LEU A 387 13.66 -4.14 14.76
N THR A 388 14.10 -2.89 14.58
CA THR A 388 13.28 -1.86 13.91
C THR A 388 12.92 -2.30 12.49
N GLY A 389 13.90 -2.76 11.69
CA GLY A 389 13.65 -3.24 10.34
C GLY A 389 12.80 -4.53 10.28
N VAL A 390 12.86 -5.37 11.31
CA VAL A 390 11.98 -6.54 11.46
C VAL A 390 10.53 -6.10 11.74
N ARG A 391 10.33 -5.16 12.67
CA ARG A 391 9.02 -4.56 12.98
C ARG A 391 8.38 -3.94 11.75
N GLU A 392 9.13 -3.15 11.00
CA GLU A 392 8.66 -2.52 9.75
C GLU A 392 8.15 -3.57 8.76
N ARG A 393 8.94 -4.61 8.50
CA ARG A 393 8.55 -5.69 7.59
C ARG A 393 7.29 -6.40 8.07
N LEU A 394 7.20 -6.75 9.36
CA LEU A 394 6.00 -7.38 9.93
C LEU A 394 4.76 -6.49 9.80
N ASP A 395 4.90 -5.20 10.08
CA ASP A 395 3.81 -4.23 10.01
C ASP A 395 3.34 -4.00 8.58
N HIS A 396 4.25 -4.05 7.61
CA HIS A 396 3.95 -3.99 6.18
C HIS A 396 3.53 -5.32 5.55
N GLY A 397 3.55 -6.41 6.32
CA GLY A 397 3.13 -7.75 5.90
C GLY A 397 4.20 -8.57 5.17
N ASP A 398 5.46 -8.13 5.16
CA ASP A 398 6.62 -8.88 4.68
C ASP A 398 7.16 -9.83 5.76
N THR A 399 6.36 -10.85 6.12
CA THR A 399 6.79 -11.84 7.13
C THR A 399 8.00 -12.64 6.64
N ALA A 400 8.08 -12.96 5.35
CA ALA A 400 9.20 -13.72 4.79
C ALA A 400 10.51 -12.94 4.90
N GLY A 401 10.52 -11.66 4.53
CA GLY A 401 11.69 -10.81 4.69
C GLY A 401 12.05 -10.57 6.16
N ALA A 402 11.05 -10.45 7.04
CA ALA A 402 11.30 -10.32 8.48
C ALA A 402 12.02 -11.55 9.05
N LEU A 403 11.52 -12.75 8.72
CA LEU A 403 12.13 -14.01 9.14
C LEU A 403 13.51 -14.21 8.52
N ALA A 404 13.70 -13.89 7.24
CA ALA A 404 15.02 -13.97 6.60
C ALA A 404 16.08 -13.08 7.28
N VAL A 405 15.71 -11.90 7.78
CA VAL A 405 16.61 -11.04 8.57
C VAL A 405 16.95 -11.68 9.92
N VAL A 406 15.98 -12.29 10.60
CA VAL A 406 16.18 -12.96 11.89
C VAL A 406 17.02 -14.23 11.73
N GLU A 407 16.69 -15.07 10.76
CA GLU A 407 17.44 -16.29 10.41
C GLU A 407 18.87 -15.96 9.97
N GLY A 408 19.05 -14.88 9.20
CA GLY A 408 20.39 -14.42 8.82
C GLY A 408 21.22 -13.89 10.01
N LEU A 409 20.57 -13.44 11.07
CA LEU A 409 21.21 -12.94 12.28
C LEU A 409 21.55 -14.06 13.27
N LEU A 410 20.56 -14.88 13.61
CA LEU A 410 20.62 -15.87 14.69
C LEU A 410 20.92 -17.28 14.18
N GLY A 411 20.68 -17.52 12.89
CA GLY A 411 20.68 -18.82 12.26
C GLY A 411 19.25 -19.42 12.18
N PRO A 412 19.02 -20.34 11.23
CA PRO A 412 17.71 -20.95 11.01
C PRO A 412 17.24 -21.86 12.16
N ASP A 413 18.17 -22.41 12.94
CA ASP A 413 17.89 -23.36 14.02
C ASP A 413 17.89 -22.69 15.41
N ALA A 414 17.96 -21.36 15.46
CA ALA A 414 18.02 -20.61 16.70
C ALA A 414 16.70 -20.65 17.48
N LEU A 415 16.78 -21.02 18.76
CA LEU A 415 15.67 -20.91 19.68
C LEU A 415 15.54 -19.47 20.19
N LEU A 416 14.36 -18.87 19.97
CA LEU A 416 14.07 -17.52 20.42
C LEU A 416 14.06 -17.43 21.95
N ARG A 417 14.90 -16.55 22.50
CA ARG A 417 14.94 -16.23 23.92
C ARG A 417 13.90 -15.16 24.27
N ASP A 418 13.54 -15.08 25.54
CA ASP A 418 12.65 -14.01 26.03
C ASP A 418 13.29 -12.64 25.81
N GLY A 419 12.52 -11.73 25.21
CA GLY A 419 13.01 -10.41 24.83
C GLY A 419 12.11 -9.79 23.77
N SER A 420 12.43 -8.55 23.40
CA SER A 420 11.59 -7.76 22.49
C SER A 420 11.46 -8.37 21.10
N LEU A 421 12.45 -9.15 20.62
CA LEU A 421 12.31 -9.84 19.35
C LEU A 421 11.19 -10.88 19.40
N ARG A 422 11.19 -11.72 20.44
CA ARG A 422 10.15 -12.74 20.65
C ARG A 422 8.78 -12.11 20.84
N ASP A 423 8.69 -11.07 21.67
CA ASP A 423 7.44 -10.34 21.92
C ASP A 423 6.81 -9.81 20.62
N GLU A 424 7.63 -9.26 19.71
CA GLU A 424 7.15 -8.75 18.43
C GLU A 424 6.64 -9.85 17.49
N LEU A 425 7.35 -10.99 17.44
CA LEU A 425 6.95 -12.14 16.64
C LEU A 425 5.66 -12.79 17.18
N GLU A 426 5.55 -12.94 18.49
CA GLU A 426 4.33 -13.41 19.15
C GLU A 426 3.16 -12.45 18.91
N ALA A 427 3.39 -11.14 19.04
CA ALA A 427 2.37 -10.14 18.75
C ALA A 427 1.94 -10.16 17.27
N ALA A 428 2.87 -10.36 16.33
CA ALA A 428 2.54 -10.52 14.92
C ALA A 428 1.72 -11.79 14.64
N ALA A 429 2.04 -12.91 15.30
CA ALA A 429 1.29 -14.16 15.22
C ALA A 429 -0.15 -13.98 15.76
N ALA A 430 -0.31 -13.36 16.92
CA ALA A 430 -1.62 -13.06 17.51
C ALA A 430 -2.49 -12.16 16.59
N ARG A 431 -1.89 -11.15 15.96
CA ARG A 431 -2.56 -10.31 14.97
C ARG A 431 -3.01 -11.12 13.75
N ARG A 432 -2.19 -12.07 13.27
CA ARG A 432 -2.55 -12.96 12.15
C ARG A 432 -3.73 -13.88 12.49
N ILE A 433 -3.81 -14.38 13.72
CA ILE A 433 -4.98 -15.14 14.20
C ILE A 433 -6.23 -14.26 14.15
N SER A 434 -6.13 -13.00 14.62
CA SER A 434 -7.25 -12.04 14.60
C SER A 434 -7.76 -11.79 13.16
N TYR A 435 -6.84 -11.66 12.20
CA TYR A 435 -7.18 -11.58 10.78
C TYR A 435 -7.86 -12.87 10.26
N GLY A 436 -7.35 -14.05 10.62
CA GLY A 436 -7.97 -15.33 10.26
C GLY A 436 -9.40 -15.45 10.79
N LEU A 437 -9.63 -15.07 12.04
CA LEU A 437 -10.96 -15.02 12.66
C LEU A 437 -11.90 -14.03 11.95
N TYR A 438 -11.39 -12.85 11.57
CA TYR A 438 -12.13 -11.89 10.75
C TYR A 438 -12.55 -12.49 9.40
N ARG A 439 -11.62 -13.14 8.70
CA ARG A 439 -11.86 -13.72 7.38
C ARG A 439 -12.86 -14.88 7.43
N ALA A 440 -12.77 -15.73 8.45
CA ALA A 440 -13.75 -16.78 8.72
C ALA A 440 -15.10 -16.22 9.22
N GLY A 441 -15.16 -14.94 9.54
CA GLY A 441 -16.35 -14.28 10.07
C GLY A 441 -16.71 -14.72 11.50
N LEU A 442 -15.75 -15.26 12.25
CA LEU A 442 -15.96 -15.78 13.60
C LEU A 442 -15.93 -14.69 14.67
N VAL A 443 -15.49 -13.47 14.33
CA VAL A 443 -15.46 -12.32 15.24
C VAL A 443 -16.24 -11.15 14.65
N GLY A 444 -17.21 -10.65 15.42
CA GLY A 444 -18.00 -9.46 15.09
C GLY A 444 -17.50 -8.20 15.81
N PRO A 445 -17.96 -7.00 15.40
CA PRO A 445 -17.49 -5.70 15.91
C PRO A 445 -17.71 -5.46 17.42
N GLY A 446 -18.37 -6.37 18.15
CA GLY A 446 -18.61 -6.28 19.59
C GLY A 446 -17.59 -7.01 20.49
N ARG A 447 -16.67 -7.80 19.92
CA ARG A 447 -15.63 -8.51 20.67
C ARG A 447 -14.26 -8.08 20.17
N THR A 448 -13.91 -6.82 20.40
CA THR A 448 -12.55 -6.35 20.15
C THR A 448 -11.69 -6.85 21.32
N PRO A 449 -10.70 -7.72 21.12
CA PRO A 449 -9.73 -8.02 22.17
C PRO A 449 -9.00 -6.72 22.56
N PRO A 450 -8.66 -6.52 23.84
CA PRO A 450 -7.83 -5.38 24.23
C PRO A 450 -6.54 -5.42 23.39
N ARG A 451 -6.25 -4.33 22.68
CA ARG A 451 -5.01 -4.19 21.93
C ARG A 451 -3.84 -4.28 22.92
N PRO A 452 -2.78 -5.06 22.66
CA PRO A 452 -1.50 -4.81 23.30
C PRO A 452 -1.08 -3.38 22.94
N ASP A 453 -0.69 -2.64 23.97
CA ASP A 453 -0.55 -1.19 23.96
C ASP A 453 0.58 -0.79 23.01
N ARG A 454 0.26 -0.55 21.73
CA ARG A 454 1.13 0.26 20.88
C ARG A 454 1.20 1.62 21.56
N ARG A 455 2.41 2.00 22.01
CA ARG A 455 2.79 3.37 22.39
C ARG A 455 2.63 4.31 21.18
N THR A 456 1.41 4.47 20.70
CA THR A 456 1.00 5.65 19.95
C THR A 456 0.75 6.72 20.99
N THR A 457 1.53 7.79 20.97
CA THR A 457 1.24 9.03 21.70
C THR A 457 -0.15 9.51 21.29
N ARG A 458 -1.16 9.12 22.08
CA ARG A 458 -2.56 9.51 21.88
C ARG A 458 -2.70 10.98 22.27
N HIS A 459 -2.52 11.88 21.32
CA HIS A 459 -3.13 13.20 21.42
C HIS A 459 -4.63 13.07 21.13
N HIS A 460 -5.39 12.71 22.17
CA HIS A 460 -6.83 12.89 22.19
C HIS A 460 -7.16 14.39 22.18
N ARG A 461 -7.24 14.99 20.99
CA ARG A 461 -8.03 16.22 20.83
C ARG A 461 -9.42 15.84 20.35
N ARG A 462 -10.40 15.99 21.25
CA ARG A 462 -11.82 16.07 20.90
C ARG A 462 -11.98 17.29 19.99
N HIS A 463 -12.30 17.08 18.71
CA HIS A 463 -12.59 18.18 17.79
C HIS A 463 -14.02 18.08 17.23
N PRO A 464 -14.79 19.18 17.25
CA PRO A 464 -16.15 19.25 16.72
C PRO A 464 -16.17 19.11 15.19
N ARG A 465 -17.35 18.75 14.66
CA ARG A 465 -17.59 18.47 13.24
C ARG A 465 -17.76 19.77 12.44
N HIS A 466 -16.66 20.43 12.08
CA HIS A 466 -16.68 21.47 11.04
C HIS A 466 -15.74 21.09 9.88
N ALA A 467 -16.26 21.11 8.66
CA ALA A 467 -15.50 20.92 7.43
C ALA A 467 -15.28 22.29 6.79
N THR A 468 -14.04 22.63 6.45
CA THR A 468 -13.69 23.87 5.77
C THR A 468 -13.89 23.69 4.28
N PHE A 469 -14.82 24.45 3.71
CA PHE A 469 -15.00 24.56 2.27
C PHE A 469 -14.19 25.75 1.79
N LEU A 470 -13.23 25.50 0.90
CA LEU A 470 -12.55 26.56 0.17
C LEU A 470 -13.33 26.73 -1.14
N ARG A 471 -13.95 27.91 -1.27
CA ARG A 471 -14.61 28.40 -2.47
C ARG A 471 -13.77 29.50 -3.07
#